data_AF-H2ZS43-F1
#
_entry.id   AF-H2ZS43-F1
#
_cell.length_a   1.000
_cell.length_b   1.000
_cell.length_c   1.000
_cell.angle_alpha   90.00
_cell.angle_beta   90.00
_cell.angle_gamma   90.00
#
_symmetry.space_group_name_H-M   'P 1'
#
loop_
_entity.id
_entity.type
_entity.pdbx_description
1 polymer ?
#
loop_
_entity_poly.entity_id
_entity_poly.type
_entity_poly.pdbx_seq_one_letter_code
_entity_poly.pdbx_strand_id
1 'polypeptide(L)'
;VGSFVWSHLSQLLETDDPVKQQVRDLLPDDIIEKDYDLETWKYSSYSDATFHLESGNVNLEAATVFSSKSFVPRSATANLTLHMMGQAVNLLELGLRLENADHIVKKLFQPSETSKNSVNLTEDSLSYVLARQDNPFTVVCLFFFFSVTSLSFINWMGKNKDLKCGLSVKIFGNELSFLDCDDIRNEMKQYSLSLAEVAVKLLKGQEIQYNKKLSLVTEELTFPTISGLPVRLALNVSAATNIRVKGNLEFKQWSNFFITGYIKPSALIHLSAQMGIVGIFGEAGLNWVTGMRTSTSLDGGVQVKKGQDLKVFLNTPEQSMEIID
;
A
#
# COMPACT_ATOMS: atom_id res chain seq x y z
N VAL A 1 10.85 -22.08 14.14
CA VAL A 1 12.28 -21.81 14.44
C VAL A 1 13.17 -22.70 13.58
N GLY A 2 13.04 -24.04 13.65
CA GLY A 2 13.82 -24.94 12.77
C GLY A 2 13.75 -24.58 11.28
N SER A 3 12.55 -24.34 10.75
CA SER A 3 12.34 -23.92 9.35
C SER A 3 13.08 -22.63 8.96
N PHE A 4 13.15 -21.65 9.87
CA PHE A 4 13.81 -20.37 9.63
C PHE A 4 15.33 -20.53 9.59
N VAL A 5 15.89 -21.25 10.57
CA VAL A 5 17.32 -21.50 10.64
C VAL A 5 17.77 -22.33 9.43
N TRP A 6 17.00 -23.36 9.09
CA TRP A 6 17.28 -24.21 7.93
C TRP A 6 17.24 -23.43 6.62
N SER A 7 16.19 -22.63 6.38
CA SER A 7 16.10 -21.82 5.15
C SER A 7 17.19 -20.75 5.09
N HIS A 8 17.53 -20.13 6.21
CA HIS A 8 18.62 -19.17 6.27
C HIS A 8 19.98 -19.80 5.94
N LEU A 9 20.29 -20.96 6.52
CA LEU A 9 21.55 -21.67 6.25
C LEU A 9 21.60 -22.21 4.81
N SER A 10 20.51 -22.80 4.32
CA SER A 10 20.43 -23.31 2.94
C SER A 10 20.67 -22.19 1.94
N GLN A 11 20.01 -21.06 2.13
CA GLN A 11 20.16 -19.90 1.29
C GLN A 11 21.55 -19.27 1.37
N LEU A 12 22.19 -19.31 2.55
CA LEU A 12 23.56 -18.83 2.76
C LEU A 12 24.61 -19.73 2.07
N LEU A 13 24.33 -21.03 1.91
CA LEU A 13 25.16 -21.91 1.08
C LEU A 13 24.96 -21.66 -0.42
N GLU A 14 23.75 -21.27 -0.83
CA GLU A 14 23.41 -20.98 -2.23
C GLU A 14 23.70 -19.53 -2.67
N THR A 15 24.00 -18.61 -1.73
CA THR A 15 24.13 -17.18 -2.05
C THR A 15 25.36 -16.87 -2.91
N ASP A 16 25.19 -15.91 -3.82
CA ASP A 16 26.25 -15.36 -4.68
C ASP A 16 26.75 -13.98 -4.19
N ASP A 17 26.27 -13.53 -3.03
CA ASP A 17 26.70 -12.25 -2.44
C ASP A 17 28.21 -12.29 -2.07
N PRO A 18 29.04 -11.40 -2.63
CA PRO A 18 30.49 -11.39 -2.41
C PRO A 18 30.88 -11.20 -0.95
N VAL A 19 30.06 -10.53 -0.14
CA VAL A 19 30.32 -10.33 1.30
C VAL A 19 30.05 -11.62 2.08
N LYS A 20 29.06 -12.41 1.65
CA LYS A 20 28.65 -13.65 2.34
C LYS A 20 29.47 -14.87 1.93
N GLN A 21 30.23 -14.79 0.83
CA GLN A 21 31.12 -15.89 0.38
C GLN A 21 32.09 -16.35 1.48
N GLN A 22 32.69 -15.42 2.23
CA GLN A 22 33.60 -15.79 3.33
C GLN A 22 32.89 -16.59 4.44
N VAL A 23 31.62 -16.29 4.69
CA VAL A 23 30.81 -17.01 5.69
C VAL A 23 30.41 -18.38 5.15
N ARG A 24 30.05 -18.46 3.86
CA ARG A 24 29.76 -19.73 3.18
C ARG A 24 30.95 -20.68 3.25
N ASP A 25 32.15 -20.21 2.95
CA ASP A 25 33.36 -21.06 2.93
C ASP A 25 33.75 -21.59 4.32
N LEU A 26 33.27 -20.96 5.39
CA LEU A 26 33.47 -21.40 6.78
C LEU A 26 32.41 -22.40 7.26
N LEU A 27 31.31 -22.57 6.51
CA LEU A 27 30.23 -23.47 6.89
C LEU A 27 30.50 -24.89 6.35
N PRO A 28 30.44 -25.91 7.22
CA PRO A 28 30.47 -27.30 6.78
C PRO A 28 29.29 -27.65 5.86
N ASP A 29 29.57 -28.33 4.75
CA ASP A 29 28.57 -28.78 3.77
C ASP A 29 27.57 -29.82 4.36
N ASP A 30 27.91 -30.42 5.50
CA ASP A 30 27.18 -31.50 6.18
C ASP A 30 26.17 -31.02 7.26
N ILE A 31 25.94 -29.71 7.40
CA ILE A 31 24.98 -29.17 8.39
C ILE A 31 23.51 -29.45 8.02
N ILE A 32 23.21 -29.72 6.74
CA ILE A 32 21.83 -29.84 6.22
C ILE A 32 21.44 -31.30 6.01
N GLU A 33 21.38 -32.09 7.09
CA GLU A 33 20.87 -33.49 7.00
C GLU A 33 19.34 -33.60 7.09
N LYS A 34 18.65 -32.52 7.50
CA LYS A 34 17.22 -32.57 7.81
C LYS A 34 16.43 -31.56 6.99
N ASP A 35 15.62 -32.06 6.06
CA ASP A 35 14.64 -31.26 5.35
C ASP A 35 13.48 -30.85 6.26
N TYR A 36 13.09 -29.58 6.16
CA TYR A 36 11.92 -29.02 6.82
C TYR A 36 10.88 -28.64 5.76
N ASP A 37 9.59 -28.76 6.08
CA ASP A 37 8.53 -28.32 5.18
C ASP A 37 8.65 -26.81 4.88
N LEU A 38 8.80 -26.49 3.60
CA LEU A 38 8.99 -25.13 3.07
C LEU A 38 7.69 -24.42 2.71
N GLU A 39 6.58 -24.77 3.37
CA GLU A 39 5.31 -24.06 3.17
C GLU A 39 5.45 -22.59 3.63
N THR A 40 5.79 -21.71 2.69
CA THR A 40 6.10 -20.28 2.90
C THR A 40 4.96 -19.50 3.56
N TRP A 41 3.73 -20.02 3.47
CA TRP A 41 2.53 -19.43 4.04
C TRP A 41 2.21 -19.90 5.48
N LYS A 42 2.96 -20.88 6.00
CA LYS A 42 2.71 -21.51 7.31
C LYS A 42 3.93 -21.47 8.23
N TYR A 43 5.14 -21.51 7.66
CA TYR A 43 6.37 -21.56 8.41
C TYR A 43 7.25 -20.33 8.15
N SER A 44 8.01 -19.94 9.17
CA SER A 44 9.02 -18.90 9.07
C SER A 44 10.07 -19.30 8.04
N SER A 45 10.38 -18.39 7.12
CA SER A 45 11.33 -18.59 6.03
C SER A 45 12.23 -17.36 5.83
N TYR A 46 13.43 -17.61 5.34
CA TYR A 46 14.38 -16.60 4.86
C TYR A 46 14.67 -16.87 3.38
N SER A 47 14.80 -15.81 2.59
CA SER A 47 15.14 -15.86 1.17
C SER A 47 16.14 -14.75 0.86
N ASP A 48 17.13 -15.08 0.05
CA ASP A 48 18.21 -14.20 -0.39
C ASP A 48 18.32 -14.34 -1.90
N ALA A 49 18.42 -13.24 -2.62
CA ALA A 49 18.57 -13.27 -4.06
C ALA A 49 19.56 -12.19 -4.48
N THR A 50 20.65 -12.62 -5.11
CA THR A 50 21.65 -11.72 -5.68
C THR A 50 21.44 -11.62 -7.19
N PHE A 51 21.32 -10.40 -7.69
CA PHE A 51 21.23 -10.09 -9.11
C PHE A 51 22.52 -9.42 -9.56
N HIS A 52 23.11 -9.93 -10.63
CA HIS A 52 24.31 -9.37 -11.23
C HIS A 52 23.95 -8.33 -12.30
N LEU A 53 24.40 -7.08 -12.14
CA LEU A 53 24.29 -6.03 -13.15
C LEU A 53 25.71 -5.66 -13.65
N GLU A 54 25.80 -5.08 -14.84
CA GLU A 54 27.10 -4.68 -15.44
C GLU A 54 27.89 -3.67 -14.59
N SER A 55 27.20 -2.86 -13.77
CA SER A 55 27.78 -1.80 -12.94
C SER A 55 27.85 -2.13 -11.44
N GLY A 56 27.40 -3.32 -11.01
CA GLY A 56 27.35 -3.72 -9.60
C GLY A 56 26.38 -4.87 -9.34
N ASN A 57 26.46 -5.50 -8.17
CA ASN A 57 25.51 -6.55 -7.78
C ASN A 57 24.44 -5.96 -6.87
N VAL A 58 23.19 -6.40 -7.01
CA VAL A 58 22.08 -6.03 -6.12
C VAL A 58 21.69 -7.26 -5.32
N ASN A 59 21.67 -7.14 -3.99
CA ASN A 59 21.22 -8.20 -3.10
C ASN A 59 19.85 -7.85 -2.48
N LEU A 60 18.91 -8.79 -2.55
CA LEU A 60 17.58 -8.69 -1.98
C LEU A 60 17.38 -9.78 -0.93
N GLU A 61 17.16 -9.38 0.32
CA GLU A 61 16.88 -10.30 1.42
C GLU A 61 15.44 -10.13 1.88
N ALA A 62 14.74 -11.23 2.10
CA ALA A 62 13.40 -11.25 2.66
C ALA A 62 13.33 -12.27 3.81
N ALA A 63 12.77 -11.85 4.94
CA ALA A 63 12.59 -12.73 6.10
C ALA A 63 11.15 -12.64 6.60
N THR A 64 10.55 -13.79 6.85
CA THR A 64 9.19 -13.91 7.39
C THR A 64 9.21 -14.76 8.66
N VAL A 65 8.56 -14.25 9.71
CA VAL A 65 8.54 -14.92 11.01
C VAL A 65 7.09 -15.19 11.42
N PHE A 66 6.74 -16.47 11.47
CA PHE A 66 5.44 -16.96 11.95
C PHE A 66 5.47 -17.31 13.44
N SER A 67 4.29 -17.23 14.07
CA SER A 67 4.08 -17.71 15.44
C SER A 67 3.29 -19.01 15.42
N SER A 68 3.61 -19.97 16.30
CA SER A 68 2.89 -21.26 16.38
C SER A 68 1.41 -21.13 16.78
N LYS A 69 0.98 -19.95 17.23
CA LYS A 69 -0.39 -19.67 17.68
C LYS A 69 -1.23 -18.91 16.65
N SER A 70 -0.63 -18.45 15.55
CA SER A 70 -1.25 -17.55 14.57
C SER A 70 -0.96 -18.00 13.15
N PHE A 71 -1.94 -17.87 12.27
CA PHE A 71 -1.78 -18.10 10.82
C PHE A 71 -1.14 -16.90 10.10
N VAL A 72 -1.06 -15.76 10.77
CA VAL A 72 -0.52 -14.53 10.21
C VAL A 72 0.96 -14.41 10.61
N PRO A 73 1.85 -13.98 9.70
CA PRO A 73 3.24 -13.71 10.08
C PRO A 73 3.28 -12.59 11.13
N ARG A 74 4.04 -12.82 12.19
CA ARG A 74 4.29 -11.85 13.25
C ARG A 74 5.19 -10.72 12.76
N SER A 75 6.11 -11.02 11.87
CA SER A 75 6.90 -10.00 11.19
C SER A 75 7.31 -10.43 9.79
N ALA A 76 7.45 -9.46 8.91
CA ALA A 76 8.03 -9.61 7.59
C ALA A 76 9.01 -8.46 7.37
N THR A 77 10.22 -8.76 6.93
CA THR A 77 11.26 -7.77 6.65
C THR A 77 11.80 -7.99 5.25
N ALA A 78 12.08 -6.91 4.54
CA ALA A 78 12.73 -6.92 3.24
C ALA A 78 13.88 -5.91 3.23
N ASN A 79 15.07 -6.31 2.81
CA ASN A 79 16.27 -5.50 2.78
C ASN A 79 16.88 -5.52 1.37
N LEU A 80 17.21 -4.35 0.84
CA LEU A 80 17.82 -4.16 -0.48
C LEU A 80 19.22 -3.56 -0.30
N THR A 81 20.24 -4.29 -0.73
CA THR A 81 21.64 -3.87 -0.65
C THR A 81 22.24 -3.77 -2.05
N LEU A 82 23.00 -2.72 -2.31
CA LEU A 82 23.71 -2.51 -3.56
C LEU A 82 25.22 -2.64 -3.33
N HIS A 83 25.85 -3.49 -4.09
CA HIS A 83 27.29 -3.72 -4.09
C HIS A 83 27.92 -3.02 -5.29
N MET A 84 28.60 -1.90 -5.04
CA MET A 84 29.28 -1.11 -6.06
C MET A 84 30.67 -0.70 -5.58
N MET A 85 31.66 -0.72 -6.49
CA MET A 85 33.03 -0.27 -6.22
C MET A 85 33.70 -0.97 -5.00
N GLY A 86 33.32 -2.22 -4.73
CA GLY A 86 33.83 -2.98 -3.58
C GLY A 86 33.21 -2.61 -2.24
N GLN A 87 32.14 -1.80 -2.22
CA GLN A 87 31.39 -1.43 -1.02
C GLN A 87 29.94 -1.92 -1.10
N ALA A 88 29.43 -2.43 0.02
CA ALA A 88 28.04 -2.80 0.20
C ALA A 88 27.28 -1.63 0.86
N VAL A 89 26.30 -1.08 0.16
CA VAL A 89 25.45 0.00 0.66
C VAL A 89 24.02 -0.52 0.79
N ASN A 90 23.51 -0.58 2.01
CA ASN A 90 22.09 -0.90 2.25
C ASN A 90 21.23 0.27 1.76
N LEU A 91 20.43 0.09 0.70
CA LEU A 91 19.63 1.17 0.15
C LEU A 91 18.33 1.36 0.93
N LEU A 92 17.65 0.27 1.25
CA LEU A 92 16.30 0.29 1.81
C LEU A 92 16.03 -0.96 2.65
N GLU A 93 15.50 -0.76 3.85
CA GLU A 93 14.95 -1.82 4.69
C GLU A 93 13.49 -1.49 5.05
N LEU A 94 12.59 -2.42 4.73
CA LEU A 94 11.18 -2.36 5.08
C LEU A 94 10.88 -3.45 6.10
N GLY A 95 10.28 -3.07 7.22
CA GLY A 95 9.89 -4.00 8.27
C GLY A 95 8.42 -3.83 8.62
N LEU A 96 7.71 -4.95 8.71
CA LEU A 96 6.33 -5.03 9.14
C LEU A 96 6.27 -5.93 10.36
N ARG A 97 5.58 -5.48 11.40
CA ARG A 97 5.31 -6.25 12.61
C ARG A 97 3.82 -6.26 12.89
N LEU A 98 3.28 -7.43 13.22
CA LEU A 98 1.88 -7.66 13.54
C LEU A 98 1.77 -8.51 14.80
N GLU A 99 0.93 -8.10 15.74
CA GLU A 99 0.58 -8.88 16.93
C GLU A 99 -0.93 -8.84 17.15
N ASN A 100 -1.50 -9.99 17.55
CA ASN A 100 -2.94 -10.19 17.79
C ASN A 100 -3.85 -9.94 16.56
N ALA A 101 -3.32 -10.08 15.34
CA ALA A 101 -4.07 -9.92 14.09
C ALA A 101 -5.10 -11.06 13.81
N ASP A 102 -5.01 -12.16 14.57
CA ASP A 102 -5.86 -13.34 14.41
C ASP A 102 -7.36 -13.04 14.47
N HIS A 103 -7.76 -12.08 15.31
CA HIS A 103 -9.17 -11.73 15.48
C HIS A 103 -9.77 -11.04 14.25
N ILE A 104 -8.96 -10.30 13.48
CA ILE A 104 -9.41 -9.61 12.27
C ILE A 104 -9.53 -10.60 11.12
N VAL A 105 -8.52 -11.47 10.96
CA VAL A 105 -8.55 -12.52 9.94
C VAL A 105 -9.71 -13.48 10.19
N LYS A 106 -9.95 -13.90 11.45
CA LYS A 106 -11.12 -14.73 11.77
C LYS A 106 -12.46 -14.05 11.44
N LYS A 107 -12.58 -12.73 11.61
CA LYS A 107 -13.78 -11.97 11.25
C LYS A 107 -13.97 -11.79 9.74
N LEU A 108 -12.88 -11.68 8.98
CA LEU A 108 -12.91 -11.55 7.52
C LEU A 108 -13.17 -12.89 6.82
N PHE A 109 -12.67 -14.00 7.38
CA PHE A 109 -12.75 -15.33 6.79
C PHE A 109 -13.80 -16.26 7.43
N GLN A 110 -14.48 -15.84 8.50
CA GLN A 110 -15.73 -16.50 8.89
C GLN A 110 -16.80 -16.10 7.87
N PRO A 111 -17.39 -17.06 7.14
CA PRO A 111 -18.67 -16.81 6.51
C PRO A 111 -19.59 -16.33 7.63
N SER A 112 -20.21 -15.16 7.47
CA SER A 112 -21.28 -14.78 8.38
C SER A 112 -22.31 -15.90 8.34
N GLU A 113 -22.34 -16.73 9.38
CA GLU A 113 -23.55 -17.51 9.64
C GLU A 113 -24.62 -16.47 9.88
N THR A 114 -25.42 -16.23 8.85
CA THR A 114 -26.63 -15.43 8.93
C THR A 114 -27.45 -16.10 10.02
N SER A 115 -27.37 -15.53 11.22
CA SER A 115 -28.10 -15.99 12.38
C SER A 115 -29.56 -16.13 11.94
N LYS A 116 -30.07 -17.35 11.96
CA LYS A 116 -31.51 -17.66 11.90
C LYS A 116 -32.16 -17.15 13.18
N ASN A 117 -32.10 -15.85 13.41
CA ASN A 117 -32.93 -15.12 14.33
C ASN A 117 -33.54 -14.00 13.50
N SER A 118 -34.67 -14.34 12.88
CA SER A 118 -35.67 -13.37 12.47
C SER A 118 -36.04 -12.53 13.69
N VAL A 119 -35.33 -11.42 13.90
CA VAL A 119 -35.91 -10.29 14.63
C VAL A 119 -37.01 -9.80 13.72
N ASN A 120 -38.26 -10.13 14.06
CA ASN A 120 -39.44 -9.54 13.47
C ASN A 120 -39.42 -8.04 13.79
N LEU A 121 -38.67 -7.27 13.03
CA LEU A 121 -38.88 -5.83 12.89
C LEU A 121 -40.11 -5.70 12.01
N THR A 122 -41.27 -5.59 12.66
CA THR A 122 -42.53 -5.30 11.99
C THR A 122 -42.37 -4.06 11.11
N GLU A 123 -42.82 -4.17 9.86
CA GLU A 123 -42.78 -3.16 8.80
C GLU A 123 -43.37 -1.79 9.22
N ASP A 124 -44.13 -1.74 10.32
CA ASP A 124 -44.75 -0.54 10.88
C ASP A 124 -43.80 0.47 11.52
N SER A 125 -42.57 0.08 11.86
CA SER A 125 -41.62 1.00 12.54
C SER A 125 -40.89 1.92 11.55
N LEU A 126 -40.67 1.45 10.32
CA LEU A 126 -39.95 2.19 9.27
C LEU A 126 -40.88 3.10 8.47
N SER A 127 -42.15 2.72 8.32
CA SER A 127 -43.17 3.55 7.66
C SER A 127 -43.47 4.83 8.45
N TYR A 128 -43.43 4.78 9.78
CA TYR A 128 -43.70 5.94 10.64
C TYR A 128 -42.58 7.00 10.60
N VAL A 129 -41.33 6.59 10.39
CA VAL A 129 -40.18 7.52 10.27
C VAL A 129 -40.06 8.06 8.84
N LEU A 130 -40.40 7.28 7.81
CA LEU A 130 -40.34 7.71 6.41
C LEU A 130 -41.51 8.64 5.99
N ALA A 131 -42.60 8.70 6.77
CA ALA A 131 -43.80 9.46 6.41
C ALA A 131 -43.75 10.96 6.77
N ARG A 132 -42.65 11.50 7.33
CA ARG A 132 -42.66 12.88 7.87
C ARG A 132 -41.49 13.80 7.49
N GLN A 133 -40.73 13.52 6.44
CA GLN A 133 -39.63 14.42 6.07
C GLN A 133 -39.50 14.65 4.56
N ASP A 134 -39.91 15.85 4.13
CA ASP A 134 -40.03 16.31 2.74
C ASP A 134 -38.70 16.52 1.98
N ASN A 135 -37.58 15.96 2.46
CA ASN A 135 -36.28 16.09 1.79
C ASN A 135 -35.54 14.75 1.68
N PRO A 136 -35.45 14.15 0.49
CA PRO A 136 -34.81 12.83 0.28
C PRO A 136 -33.28 12.86 0.52
N PHE A 137 -32.65 14.03 0.51
CA PHE A 137 -31.23 14.20 0.82
C PHE A 137 -30.91 13.86 2.30
N THR A 138 -31.85 14.12 3.21
CA THR A 138 -31.67 13.88 4.65
C THR A 138 -31.72 12.39 4.97
N VAL A 139 -32.54 11.62 4.25
CA VAL A 139 -32.73 10.17 4.46
C VAL A 139 -31.47 9.39 4.05
N VAL A 140 -30.87 9.72 2.90
CA VAL A 140 -29.60 9.13 2.45
C VAL A 140 -28.47 9.45 3.43
N CYS A 141 -28.45 10.68 3.97
CA CYS A 141 -27.47 11.08 4.98
C CYS A 141 -27.65 10.30 6.30
N LEU A 142 -28.89 10.00 6.70
CA LEU A 142 -29.21 9.23 7.91
C LEU A 142 -28.76 7.76 7.78
N PHE A 143 -28.92 7.15 6.60
CA PHE A 143 -28.37 5.81 6.31
C PHE A 143 -26.83 5.79 6.32
N PHE A 144 -26.18 6.84 5.78
CA PHE A 144 -24.73 6.98 5.83
C PHE A 144 -24.23 7.17 7.27
N PHE A 145 -24.91 8.00 8.07
CA PHE A 145 -24.60 8.17 9.49
C PHE A 145 -24.81 6.86 10.28
N PHE A 146 -25.84 6.07 9.98
CA PHE A 146 -26.06 4.77 10.63
C PHE A 146 -24.96 3.76 10.30
N SER A 147 -24.46 3.76 9.05
CA SER A 147 -23.32 2.92 8.65
C SER A 147 -22.00 3.37 9.29
N VAL A 148 -21.82 4.67 9.57
CA VAL A 148 -20.63 5.18 10.27
C VAL A 148 -20.70 4.87 11.77
N THR A 149 -21.89 4.78 12.36
CA THR A 149 -22.07 4.36 13.76
C THR A 149 -21.97 2.83 13.99
N SER A 150 -21.96 2.00 12.94
CA SER A 150 -21.76 0.54 13.12
C SER A 150 -20.31 0.19 13.46
N LEU A 151 -19.36 1.10 13.25
CA LEU A 151 -18.00 0.98 13.81
C LEU A 151 -17.93 1.19 15.33
N SER A 152 -19.04 1.58 15.99
CA SER A 152 -19.12 1.77 17.44
C SER A 152 -19.75 0.59 18.21
N PHE A 153 -20.09 -0.52 17.55
CA PHE A 153 -20.52 -1.76 18.22
C PHE A 153 -19.36 -2.74 18.50
N ILE A 154 -18.18 -2.22 18.85
CA ILE A 154 -17.11 -3.00 19.47
C ILE A 154 -17.04 -2.55 20.93
N ASN A 155 -18.00 -2.96 21.76
CA ASN A 155 -17.82 -3.01 23.21
C ASN A 155 -18.91 -3.84 23.86
N TRP A 156 -18.93 -5.14 23.54
CA TRP A 156 -19.46 -6.14 24.46
C TRP A 156 -18.86 -7.52 24.19
N MET A 157 -18.36 -8.14 25.26
CA MET A 157 -17.72 -9.47 25.39
C MET A 157 -16.24 -9.63 24.99
N GLY A 158 -15.42 -9.85 26.04
CA GLY A 158 -14.13 -10.53 26.00
C GLY A 158 -12.94 -9.59 25.97
N LYS A 159 -12.00 -9.75 26.93
CA LYS A 159 -10.67 -9.12 26.93
C LYS A 159 -9.93 -9.43 25.62
N ASN A 160 -10.18 -8.66 24.56
CA ASN A 160 -9.43 -8.74 23.32
C ASN A 160 -8.22 -7.83 23.45
N LYS A 161 -7.03 -8.40 23.27
CA LYS A 161 -5.81 -7.60 23.16
C LYS A 161 -5.93 -6.77 21.89
N ASP A 162 -5.67 -5.47 21.98
CA ASP A 162 -5.67 -4.59 20.82
C ASP A 162 -4.69 -5.09 19.75
N LEU A 163 -5.05 -4.90 18.48
CA LEU A 163 -4.16 -5.13 17.35
C LEU A 163 -2.96 -4.20 17.52
N LYS A 164 -1.76 -4.77 17.56
CA LYS A 164 -0.53 -3.97 17.46
C LYS A 164 0.09 -4.24 16.11
N CYS A 165 0.34 -3.18 15.36
CA CYS A 165 1.16 -3.24 14.17
C CYS A 165 2.20 -2.13 14.19
N GLY A 166 3.34 -2.40 13.56
CA GLY A 166 4.41 -1.43 13.35
C GLY A 166 4.94 -1.57 11.92
N LEU A 167 5.13 -0.45 11.24
CA LEU A 167 5.81 -0.34 9.95
C LEU A 167 7.11 0.45 10.16
N SER A 168 8.25 -0.16 9.89
CA SER A 168 9.58 0.47 9.96
C SER A 168 10.16 0.66 8.56
N VAL A 169 10.64 1.86 8.27
CA VAL A 169 11.37 2.17 7.02
C VAL A 169 12.76 2.68 7.38
N LYS A 170 13.80 2.03 6.86
CA LYS A 170 15.19 2.49 6.97
C LYS A 170 15.79 2.71 5.60
N ILE A 171 16.64 3.72 5.48
CA ILE A 171 17.37 4.08 4.25
C ILE A 171 18.84 4.25 4.63
N PHE A 172 19.77 3.65 3.87
CA PHE A 172 21.21 3.72 4.20
C PHE A 172 21.54 3.18 5.60
N GLY A 173 20.77 2.19 6.06
CA GLY A 173 20.88 1.64 7.41
C GLY A 173 20.34 2.55 8.53
N ASN A 174 19.84 3.74 8.20
CA ASN A 174 19.29 4.70 9.16
C ASN A 174 17.77 4.61 9.22
N GLU A 175 17.21 4.57 10.43
CA GLU A 175 15.77 4.54 10.63
C GLU A 175 15.15 5.90 10.28
N LEU A 176 14.32 5.92 9.23
CA LEU A 176 13.64 7.12 8.74
C LEU A 176 12.30 7.32 9.44
N SER A 177 11.53 6.24 9.59
CA SER A 177 10.17 6.31 10.14
C SER A 177 9.73 4.97 10.73
N PHE A 178 9.10 5.04 11.90
CA PHE A 178 8.39 3.95 12.53
C PHE A 178 6.94 4.40 12.76
N LEU A 179 5.98 3.68 12.17
CA LEU A 179 4.55 3.99 12.27
C LEU A 179 3.82 2.87 12.99
N ASP A 180 3.17 3.19 14.10
CA ASP A 180 2.32 2.23 14.80
C ASP A 180 0.86 2.28 14.33
N CYS A 181 0.14 1.19 14.55
CA CYS A 181 -1.30 1.08 14.30
C CYS A 181 -2.12 2.20 14.97
N ASP A 182 -1.69 2.67 16.14
CA ASP A 182 -2.37 3.73 16.87
C ASP A 182 -2.15 5.10 16.22
N ASP A 183 -0.97 5.36 15.66
CA ASP A 183 -0.65 6.58 14.91
C ASP A 183 -1.49 6.65 13.63
N ILE A 184 -1.56 5.54 12.89
CA ILE A 184 -2.40 5.41 11.68
C ILE A 184 -3.87 5.64 12.06
N ARG A 185 -4.34 5.04 13.16
CA ARG A 185 -5.72 5.21 13.62
C ARG A 185 -6.04 6.64 14.04
N ASN A 186 -5.09 7.34 14.65
CA ASN A 186 -5.27 8.71 15.10
C ASN A 186 -5.26 9.70 13.93
N GLU A 187 -4.41 9.51 12.92
CA GLU A 187 -4.51 10.25 11.66
C GLU A 187 -5.85 9.97 10.96
N MET A 188 -6.29 8.71 10.88
CA MET A 188 -7.58 8.35 10.27
C MET A 188 -8.80 8.99 10.95
N LYS A 189 -8.77 9.19 12.27
CA LYS A 189 -9.87 9.89 12.99
C LYS A 189 -10.03 11.34 12.55
N GLN A 190 -8.94 12.04 12.23
CA GLN A 190 -8.97 13.42 11.76
C GLN A 190 -9.57 13.54 10.35
N TYR A 191 -9.45 12.51 9.51
CA TYR A 191 -10.06 12.46 8.17
C TYR A 191 -11.57 12.14 8.16
N SER A 192 -12.14 11.65 9.27
CA SER A 192 -13.55 11.24 9.35
C SER A 192 -14.55 12.39 9.13
N LEU A 193 -14.25 13.60 9.64
CA LEU A 193 -15.08 14.79 9.45
C LEU A 193 -15.01 15.31 8.00
N SER A 194 -13.86 15.16 7.35
CA SER A 194 -13.65 15.51 5.93
C SER A 194 -14.45 14.59 4.99
N LEU A 195 -14.61 13.31 5.35
CA LEU A 195 -15.33 12.33 4.54
C LEU A 195 -16.83 12.64 4.40
N ALA A 196 -17.47 13.24 5.40
CA ALA A 196 -18.87 13.67 5.29
C ALA A 196 -19.05 14.82 4.28
N GLU A 197 -18.11 15.77 4.24
CA GLU A 197 -18.11 16.86 3.27
C GLU A 197 -17.84 16.34 1.85
N VAL A 198 -16.89 15.42 1.72
CA VAL A 198 -16.60 14.70 0.48
C VAL A 198 -17.83 13.95 -0.02
N ALA A 199 -18.55 13.24 0.87
CA ALA A 199 -19.77 12.54 0.52
C ALA A 199 -20.83 13.51 -0.03
N VAL A 200 -21.08 14.64 0.65
CA VAL A 200 -22.06 15.65 0.17
C VAL A 200 -21.67 16.22 -1.21
N LYS A 201 -20.38 16.50 -1.44
CA LYS A 201 -19.88 17.00 -2.74
C LYS A 201 -20.09 15.96 -3.86
N LEU A 202 -19.82 14.68 -3.57
CA LEU A 202 -20.06 13.58 -4.51
C LEU A 202 -21.56 13.35 -4.78
N LEU A 203 -22.45 13.53 -3.81
CA LEU A 203 -23.89 13.40 -4.04
C LEU A 203 -24.43 14.57 -4.91
N LYS A 204 -23.78 15.74 -4.85
CA LYS A 204 -24.17 16.96 -5.58
C LYS A 204 -23.67 17.03 -7.03
N GLY A 205 -23.03 16.00 -7.58
CA GLY A 205 -22.47 16.09 -8.93
C GLY A 205 -21.06 16.67 -9.00
N GLN A 206 -20.45 17.05 -7.87
CA GLN A 206 -19.16 17.76 -7.86
C GLN A 206 -17.99 16.78 -8.01
N GLU A 207 -17.04 17.14 -8.86
CA GLU A 207 -15.79 16.41 -8.98
C GLU A 207 -14.82 16.86 -7.88
N ILE A 208 -14.24 15.88 -7.20
CA ILE A 208 -13.21 16.08 -6.18
C ILE A 208 -11.91 15.57 -6.75
N GLN A 209 -10.88 16.41 -6.70
CA GLN A 209 -9.53 16.06 -7.13
C GLN A 209 -8.60 16.10 -5.92
N TYR A 210 -7.89 15.00 -5.69
CA TYR A 210 -6.87 14.91 -4.67
C TYR A 210 -5.51 14.72 -5.34
N ASN A 211 -4.65 15.71 -5.19
CA ASN A 211 -3.31 15.71 -5.77
C ASN A 211 -2.26 15.68 -4.65
N LYS A 212 -1.34 14.71 -4.71
CA LYS A 212 -0.20 14.65 -3.79
C LYS A 212 1.08 14.48 -4.60
N LYS A 213 2.08 15.30 -4.30
CA LYS A 213 3.45 15.13 -4.80
C LYS A 213 4.35 14.77 -3.62
N LEU A 214 5.24 13.81 -3.85
CA LEU A 214 6.18 13.28 -2.88
C LEU A 214 7.57 13.32 -3.52
N SER A 215 8.49 14.06 -2.92
CA SER A 215 9.91 13.90 -3.26
C SER A 215 10.42 12.72 -2.45
N LEU A 216 10.79 11.64 -3.12
CA LEU A 216 11.19 10.39 -2.47
C LEU A 216 12.68 10.44 -2.10
N VAL A 217 13.50 10.84 -3.07
CA VAL A 217 14.96 10.92 -2.91
C VAL A 217 15.46 12.15 -3.67
N THR A 218 16.33 12.93 -3.05
CA THR A 218 16.99 14.08 -3.67
C THR A 218 18.39 14.14 -3.10
N GLU A 219 19.31 13.46 -3.76
CA GLU A 219 20.70 13.34 -3.33
C GLU A 219 21.61 14.05 -4.32
N GLU A 220 22.52 14.86 -3.79
CA GLU A 220 23.48 15.61 -4.58
C GLU A 220 24.86 15.47 -3.97
N LEU A 221 25.80 14.93 -4.74
CA LEU A 221 27.17 14.72 -4.35
C LEU A 221 28.08 15.52 -5.28
N THR A 222 28.94 16.34 -4.68
CA THR A 222 29.91 17.13 -5.43
C THR A 222 31.31 16.81 -4.93
N PHE A 223 32.19 16.41 -5.83
CA PHE A 223 33.58 16.08 -5.50
C PHE A 223 34.55 16.86 -6.39
N PRO A 224 35.65 17.39 -5.81
CA PRO A 224 36.68 18.06 -6.61
C PRO A 224 37.48 17.03 -7.42
N THR A 225 37.75 17.35 -8.68
CA THR A 225 38.67 16.54 -9.51
C THR A 225 40.08 17.12 -9.52
N ILE A 226 41.05 16.32 -9.97
CA ILE A 226 42.45 16.73 -10.14
C ILE A 226 42.63 17.90 -11.14
N SER A 227 41.64 18.16 -12.00
CA SER A 227 41.64 19.29 -12.93
C SER A 227 41.24 20.62 -12.27
N GLY A 228 40.80 20.57 -11.01
CA GLY A 228 40.24 21.73 -10.29
C GLY A 228 38.77 21.99 -10.59
N LEU A 229 38.15 21.26 -11.51
CA LEU A 229 36.72 21.35 -11.79
C LEU A 229 35.93 20.35 -10.92
N PRO A 230 34.83 20.76 -10.26
CA PRO A 230 34.02 19.86 -9.48
C PRO A 230 33.15 18.99 -10.39
N VAL A 231 33.09 17.69 -10.07
CA VAL A 231 32.10 16.77 -10.64
C VAL A 231 30.89 16.75 -9.72
N ARG A 232 29.70 16.92 -10.32
CA ARG A 232 28.39 16.89 -9.69
C ARG A 232 27.65 15.63 -10.11
N LEU A 233 27.18 14.88 -9.13
CA LEU A 233 26.27 13.74 -9.26
C LEU A 233 24.97 14.12 -8.56
N ALA A 234 23.86 14.19 -9.28
CA ALA A 234 22.55 14.49 -8.70
C ALA A 234 21.53 13.41 -9.07
N LEU A 235 20.82 12.90 -8.08
CA LEU A 235 19.75 11.93 -8.25
C LEU A 235 18.46 12.48 -7.63
N ASN A 236 17.47 12.73 -8.47
CA ASN A 236 16.15 13.16 -8.03
C ASN A 236 15.11 12.10 -8.39
N VAL A 237 14.37 11.64 -7.39
CA VAL A 237 13.25 10.71 -7.54
C VAL A 237 12.03 11.35 -6.94
N SER A 238 11.00 11.54 -7.77
CA SER A 238 9.72 12.12 -7.35
C SER A 238 8.56 11.27 -7.80
N ALA A 239 7.51 11.25 -6.98
CA ALA A 239 6.25 10.60 -7.29
C ALA A 239 5.11 11.61 -7.18
N ALA A 240 4.17 11.55 -8.09
CA ALA A 240 2.96 12.36 -8.07
C ALA A 240 1.74 11.46 -8.24
N THR A 241 0.76 11.62 -7.38
CA THR A 241 -0.53 10.93 -7.45
C THR A 241 -1.65 11.94 -7.61
N ASN A 242 -2.61 11.60 -8.46
CA ASN A 242 -3.82 12.35 -8.69
C ASN A 242 -5.00 11.39 -8.67
N ILE A 243 -5.99 11.65 -7.83
CA ILE A 243 -7.22 10.88 -7.75
C ILE A 243 -8.38 11.82 -8.03
N ARG A 244 -9.12 11.53 -9.10
CA ARG A 244 -10.35 12.26 -9.44
C ARG A 244 -11.55 11.39 -9.18
N VAL A 245 -12.49 11.88 -8.37
CA VAL A 245 -13.72 11.18 -8.02
C VAL A 245 -14.90 12.08 -8.32
N LYS A 246 -15.90 11.56 -9.04
CA LYS A 246 -17.16 12.26 -9.28
C LYS A 246 -18.31 11.32 -9.03
N GLY A 247 -19.32 11.78 -8.31
CA GLY A 247 -20.62 11.14 -8.20
C GLY A 247 -21.70 12.11 -8.65
N ASN A 248 -22.83 11.60 -9.12
CA ASN A 248 -24.04 12.37 -9.40
C ASN A 248 -25.26 11.52 -9.07
N LEU A 249 -26.20 12.10 -8.32
CA LEU A 249 -27.50 11.52 -8.02
C LEU A 249 -28.59 12.39 -8.63
N GLU A 250 -29.25 11.88 -9.67
CA GLU A 250 -30.43 12.52 -10.25
C GLU A 250 -31.70 11.79 -9.82
N PHE A 251 -32.51 12.47 -9.02
CA PHE A 251 -33.85 12.04 -8.64
C PHE A 251 -34.88 12.81 -9.47
N LYS A 252 -35.55 12.13 -10.41
CA LYS A 252 -36.66 12.74 -11.17
C LYS A 252 -38.02 12.46 -10.52
N GLN A 253 -38.20 11.26 -9.94
CA GLN A 253 -39.41 10.84 -9.21
C GLN A 253 -39.09 9.60 -8.35
N TRP A 254 -39.92 9.24 -7.36
CA TRP A 254 -39.67 8.10 -6.45
C TRP A 254 -39.40 6.75 -7.14
N SER A 255 -39.85 6.59 -8.40
CA SER A 255 -39.69 5.37 -9.20
C SER A 255 -38.63 5.47 -10.31
N ASN A 256 -37.98 6.64 -10.49
CA ASN A 256 -36.98 6.91 -11.51
C ASN A 256 -35.75 7.60 -10.90
N PHE A 257 -34.72 6.81 -10.58
CA PHE A 257 -33.45 7.33 -10.07
C PHE A 257 -32.29 6.93 -10.99
N PHE A 258 -31.34 7.85 -11.13
CA PHE A 258 -30.12 7.65 -11.91
C PHE A 258 -28.90 8.01 -11.07
N ILE A 259 -28.04 7.02 -10.86
CA ILE A 259 -26.79 7.16 -10.11
C ILE A 259 -25.66 6.96 -11.10
N THR A 260 -24.77 7.94 -11.21
CA THR A 260 -23.56 7.82 -12.02
C THR A 260 -22.35 8.30 -11.27
N GLY A 261 -21.20 7.74 -11.58
CA GLY A 261 -19.96 8.21 -11.03
C GLY A 261 -18.75 7.64 -11.76
N TYR A 262 -17.61 8.23 -11.48
CA TYR A 262 -16.33 7.68 -11.87
C TYR A 262 -15.27 7.89 -10.81
N ILE A 263 -14.27 7.02 -10.88
CA ILE A 263 -13.00 7.15 -10.17
C ILE A 263 -11.86 7.01 -11.16
N LYS A 264 -11.00 8.01 -11.21
CA LYS A 264 -9.84 8.08 -12.12
C LYS A 264 -8.57 8.30 -11.31
N PRO A 265 -7.95 7.22 -10.80
CA PRO A 265 -6.63 7.32 -10.18
C PRO A 265 -5.54 7.45 -11.26
N SER A 266 -4.51 8.21 -10.95
CA SER A 266 -3.33 8.38 -11.79
C SER A 266 -2.10 8.53 -10.90
N ALA A 267 -1.01 7.90 -11.29
CA ALA A 267 0.28 8.04 -10.64
C ALA A 267 1.38 8.25 -11.69
N LEU A 268 2.36 9.06 -11.34
CA LEU A 268 3.55 9.36 -12.13
C LEU A 268 4.75 9.18 -11.21
N ILE A 269 5.73 8.42 -11.68
CA ILE A 269 7.05 8.31 -11.06
C ILE A 269 8.05 8.92 -12.03
N HIS A 270 8.92 9.78 -11.53
CA HIS A 270 9.90 10.50 -12.32
C HIS A 270 11.26 10.39 -11.64
N LEU A 271 12.23 9.83 -12.37
CA LEU A 271 13.62 9.68 -11.96
C LEU A 271 14.49 10.52 -12.90
N SER A 272 15.37 11.35 -12.33
CA SER A 272 16.41 12.05 -13.08
C SER A 272 17.76 11.85 -12.41
N ALA A 273 18.73 11.36 -13.18
CA ALA A 273 20.12 11.23 -12.77
C ALA A 273 20.99 12.16 -13.64
N GLN A 274 21.77 13.01 -13.00
CA GLN A 274 22.69 13.94 -13.66
C GLN A 274 24.10 13.64 -13.20
N MET A 275 25.02 13.55 -14.15
CA MET A 275 26.44 13.38 -13.88
C MET A 275 27.21 14.32 -14.81
N GLY A 276 27.96 15.25 -14.25
CA GLY A 276 28.70 16.18 -15.07
C GLY A 276 29.69 17.02 -14.31
N ILE A 277 30.46 17.79 -15.06
CA ILE A 277 31.37 18.80 -14.55
C ILE A 277 30.64 20.14 -14.62
N VAL A 278 30.59 20.84 -13.49
CA VAL A 278 30.01 22.19 -13.39
C VAL A 278 31.14 23.18 -13.23
N GLY A 279 31.41 23.96 -14.28
CA GLY A 279 32.45 24.99 -14.29
C GLY A 279 31.88 26.40 -14.39
N ILE A 280 32.75 27.39 -14.18
CA ILE A 280 32.41 28.82 -14.26
C ILE A 280 31.97 29.23 -15.68
N PHE A 281 32.48 28.53 -16.70
CA PHE A 281 32.26 28.83 -18.12
C PHE A 281 31.25 27.90 -18.79
N GLY A 282 30.68 26.94 -18.06
CA GLY A 282 29.70 26.01 -18.60
C GLY A 282 29.63 24.69 -17.85
N GLU A 283 28.60 23.93 -18.18
CA GLU A 283 28.35 22.59 -17.66
C GLU A 283 28.52 21.57 -18.78
N ALA A 284 29.17 20.45 -18.49
CA ALA A 284 29.32 19.35 -19.44
C ALA A 284 29.04 18.03 -18.72
N GLY A 285 28.07 17.25 -19.20
CA GLY A 285 27.67 16.04 -18.52
C GLY A 285 26.57 15.26 -19.23
N LEU A 286 26.18 14.16 -18.58
CA LEU A 286 25.07 13.30 -18.95
C LEU A 286 23.88 13.63 -18.04
N ASN A 287 22.72 13.82 -18.66
CA ASN A 287 21.44 13.92 -17.97
C ASN A 287 20.55 12.79 -18.46
N TRP A 288 20.20 11.89 -17.57
CA TRP A 288 19.31 10.76 -17.82
C TRP A 288 18.00 10.98 -17.07
N VAL A 289 16.88 10.90 -17.78
CA VAL A 289 15.54 11.10 -17.21
C VAL A 289 14.68 9.94 -17.66
N THR A 290 13.97 9.32 -16.72
CA THR A 290 12.98 8.26 -17.01
C THR A 290 11.70 8.52 -16.23
N GLY A 291 10.56 8.31 -16.88
CA GLY A 291 9.25 8.60 -16.31
C GLY A 291 8.26 7.48 -16.58
N MET A 292 7.64 6.96 -15.53
CA MET A 292 6.58 5.96 -15.64
C MET A 292 5.25 6.58 -15.21
N ARG A 293 4.25 6.53 -16.11
CA ARG A 293 2.89 6.99 -15.83
C ARG A 293 1.91 5.83 -15.86
N THR A 294 1.06 5.76 -14.84
CA THR A 294 -0.08 4.86 -14.81
C THR A 294 -1.36 5.66 -14.59
N SER A 295 -2.40 5.32 -15.35
CA SER A 295 -3.72 5.91 -15.19
C SER A 295 -4.78 4.85 -15.43
N THR A 296 -5.72 4.78 -14.50
CA THR A 296 -6.88 3.88 -14.57
C THR A 296 -8.13 4.75 -14.48
N SER A 297 -9.21 4.31 -15.12
CA SER A 297 -10.53 4.90 -14.98
C SER A 297 -11.56 3.80 -14.82
N LEU A 298 -12.44 3.98 -13.85
CA LEU A 298 -13.58 3.13 -13.63
C LEU A 298 -14.81 4.03 -13.59
N ASP A 299 -15.60 3.95 -14.64
CA ASP A 299 -16.83 4.71 -14.78
C ASP A 299 -18.00 3.74 -14.62
N GLY A 300 -19.04 4.13 -13.87
CA GLY A 300 -20.15 3.22 -13.61
C GLY A 300 -21.44 3.95 -13.29
N GLY A 301 -22.54 3.24 -13.40
CA GLY A 301 -23.84 3.78 -13.05
C GLY A 301 -24.93 2.75 -12.94
N VAL A 302 -25.96 3.14 -12.18
CA VAL A 302 -27.17 2.38 -11.95
C VAL A 302 -28.35 3.26 -12.38
N GLN A 303 -29.13 2.74 -13.31
CA GLN A 303 -30.36 3.37 -13.77
C GLN A 303 -31.54 2.48 -13.39
N VAL A 304 -32.51 3.05 -12.66
CA VAL A 304 -33.79 2.40 -12.42
C VAL A 304 -34.90 3.18 -13.09
N LYS A 305 -35.64 2.52 -13.99
CA LYS A 305 -36.82 3.09 -14.64
C LYS A 305 -38.07 2.38 -14.13
N LYS A 306 -39.06 3.17 -13.70
CA LYS A 306 -40.40 2.74 -13.30
C LYS A 306 -40.42 1.60 -12.26
N GLY A 307 -39.40 1.50 -11.42
CA GLY A 307 -39.29 0.47 -10.38
C GLY A 307 -39.16 -0.98 -10.88
N GLN A 308 -38.94 -1.21 -12.17
CA GLN A 308 -38.85 -2.58 -12.75
C GLN A 308 -37.59 -2.80 -13.59
N ASP A 309 -37.12 -1.77 -14.31
CA ASP A 309 -35.95 -1.90 -15.17
C ASP A 309 -34.69 -1.40 -14.46
N LEU A 310 -33.86 -2.33 -13.97
CA LEU A 310 -32.53 -2.05 -13.44
C LEU A 310 -31.48 -2.23 -14.54
N LYS A 311 -30.80 -1.15 -14.92
CA LYS A 311 -29.64 -1.21 -15.81
C LYS A 311 -28.39 -0.80 -15.04
N VAL A 312 -27.46 -1.73 -14.91
CA VAL A 312 -26.12 -1.48 -14.37
C VAL A 312 -25.15 -1.43 -15.54
N PHE A 313 -24.31 -0.41 -15.58
CA PHE A 313 -23.19 -0.35 -16.53
C PHE A 313 -21.91 -0.06 -15.77
N LEU A 314 -20.85 -0.74 -16.18
CA LEU A 314 -19.50 -0.58 -15.68
C LEU A 314 -18.59 -0.48 -16.91
N ASN A 315 -17.96 0.67 -17.08
CA ASN A 315 -16.98 0.90 -18.11
C ASN A 315 -15.58 0.82 -17.48
N THR A 316 -14.79 -0.14 -17.95
CA THR A 316 -13.36 -0.27 -17.66
C THR A 316 -12.53 0.61 -18.60
N PRO A 317 -11.26 0.92 -18.26
CA PRO A 317 -10.55 2.08 -18.80
C PRO A 317 -10.21 2.03 -20.30
N GLU A 318 -10.22 3.20 -20.93
CA GLU A 318 -9.51 3.48 -22.18
C GLU A 318 -8.00 3.47 -21.90
N GLN A 319 -7.26 2.63 -22.63
CA GLN A 319 -5.83 2.37 -22.46
C GLN A 319 -4.96 3.64 -22.52
N SER A 320 -4.07 3.81 -21.54
CA SER A 320 -2.76 4.45 -21.74
C SER A 320 -1.79 4.04 -20.62
N MET A 321 -1.09 2.91 -20.80
CA MET A 321 0.23 2.75 -20.16
C MET A 321 1.23 3.33 -21.16
N GLU A 322 1.53 4.61 -21.02
CA GLU A 322 2.64 5.23 -21.75
C GLU A 322 3.88 5.12 -20.88
N ILE A 323 4.81 4.26 -21.31
CA ILE A 323 6.19 4.25 -20.84
C ILE A 323 6.89 5.31 -21.68
N ILE A 324 7.34 6.40 -21.07
CA ILE A 324 8.11 7.43 -21.75
C ILE A 324 9.58 7.06 -21.59
N ASP A 325 10.24 6.78 -22.71
CA ASP A 325 11.70 6.58 -22.83
C ASP A 325 12.49 7.86 -22.50
#